data_AF-A0A0D3G974-F1
#
_entry.id   AF-A0A0D3G974-F1
#
_cell.length_a   1.000
_cell.length_b   1.000
_cell.length_c   1.000
_cell.angle_alpha   90.00
_cell.angle_beta   90.00
_cell.angle_gamma   90.00
#
_symmetry.space_group_name_H-M   'P 1'
#
loop_
_entity.id
_entity.type
_entity.pdbx_description
1 polymer ?
#
loop_
_entity_poly.entity_id
_entity_poly.type
_entity_poly.pdbx_seq_one_letter_code
_entity_poly.pdbx_strand_id
1 'polypeptide(L)'
;MAAQRRWPTSTLAAVAVAVVVLLAASAATTAEAQSAPAAAPGPAGPVLDQACLTALLNMSDCLTYVQNGSRARRPDKPCCPELAGLVESNPVCLCKLLSGAGDSYGIAVDYSRALALPAICRVSTPPVSTCAGNQSPP
;
A
#
# COMPACT_ATOMS: atom_id res chain seq x y z
N MET A 1 -65.04 31.32 -14.81
CA MET A 1 -64.28 30.08 -14.50
C MET A 1 -62.81 30.36 -14.80
N ALA A 2 -61.99 30.91 -13.89
CA ALA A 2 -61.57 30.38 -12.58
C ALA A 2 -61.30 28.87 -12.69
N ALA A 3 -60.14 28.29 -12.36
CA ALA A 3 -59.20 28.66 -11.33
C ALA A 3 -57.95 27.74 -11.41
N GLN A 4 -56.79 28.29 -11.06
CA GLN A 4 -55.77 27.62 -10.24
C GLN A 4 -55.08 26.37 -10.83
N ARG A 5 -53.93 26.58 -11.49
CA ARG A 5 -52.75 25.74 -11.21
C ARG A 5 -51.61 26.66 -10.77
N ARG A 6 -51.74 27.14 -9.53
CA ARG A 6 -50.61 27.60 -8.71
C ARG A 6 -49.66 26.42 -8.56
N TRP A 7 -48.69 26.28 -9.47
CA TRP A 7 -47.57 25.39 -9.23
C TRP A 7 -46.59 26.08 -8.27
N PRO A 8 -46.10 25.34 -7.27
CA PRO A 8 -45.45 25.91 -6.11
C PRO A 8 -44.06 26.39 -6.49
N THR A 9 -43.91 27.71 -6.65
CA THR A 9 -42.61 28.38 -6.56
C THR A 9 -41.91 28.12 -5.21
N SER A 10 -42.63 27.59 -4.22
CA SER A 10 -42.12 27.17 -2.91
C SER A 10 -41.19 25.95 -2.92
N THR A 11 -41.25 25.04 -3.89
CA THR A 11 -40.37 23.85 -3.87
C THR A 11 -38.95 24.18 -4.37
N LEU A 12 -38.82 25.09 -5.32
CA LEU A 12 -37.51 25.53 -5.84
C LEU A 12 -36.71 26.30 -4.79
N ALA A 13 -37.38 27.16 -4.00
CA ALA A 13 -36.73 27.90 -2.92
C ALA A 13 -36.27 26.97 -1.78
N ALA A 14 -37.05 25.95 -1.43
CA ALA A 14 -36.71 25.02 -0.35
C ALA A 14 -35.49 24.15 -0.69
N VAL A 15 -35.36 23.70 -1.96
CA VAL A 15 -34.20 22.92 -2.41
C VAL A 15 -32.93 23.79 -2.43
N ALA A 16 -33.03 25.05 -2.86
CA ALA A 16 -31.89 25.97 -2.87
C ALA A 16 -31.37 26.28 -1.45
N VAL A 17 -32.28 26.48 -0.47
CA VAL A 17 -31.89 26.71 0.93
C VAL A 17 -31.26 25.47 1.56
N ALA A 18 -31.79 24.27 1.27
CA ALA A 18 -31.21 23.02 1.76
C ALA A 18 -29.78 22.79 1.23
N VAL A 19 -29.53 23.06 -0.05
CA VAL A 19 -28.21 22.92 -0.68
C VAL A 19 -27.20 23.95 -0.11
N VAL A 20 -27.62 25.19 0.15
CA VAL A 20 -26.75 26.21 0.75
C VAL A 20 -26.43 25.91 2.21
N VAL A 21 -27.37 25.37 2.99
CA VAL A 21 -27.12 24.93 4.38
C VAL A 21 -26.20 23.71 4.43
N LEU A 22 -26.31 22.79 3.46
CA LEU A 22 -25.42 21.62 3.35
C LEU A 22 -23.98 22.02 2.94
N LEU A 23 -23.83 23.07 2.12
CA LEU A 23 -22.51 23.56 1.69
C LEU A 23 -21.82 24.48 2.72
N ALA A 24 -22.57 25.11 3.64
CA ALA A 24 -22.02 26.01 4.65
C ALA A 24 -21.58 25.30 5.96
N ALA A 25 -21.86 24.00 6.11
CA ALA A 25 -21.55 23.24 7.34
C ALA A 25 -20.12 22.67 7.40
N SER A 26 -19.25 22.90 6.41
CA SER A 26 -17.88 22.36 6.40
C SER A 26 -16.79 23.33 6.86
N ALA A 27 -17.14 24.49 7.42
CA ALA A 27 -16.16 25.51 7.82
C ALA A 27 -16.34 25.96 9.27
N ALA A 28 -16.21 25.03 10.23
CA ALA A 28 -15.72 25.29 11.60
C ALA A 28 -15.78 24.00 12.42
N THR A 29 -14.69 23.21 12.44
CA THR A 29 -14.34 22.44 13.64
C THR A 29 -12.89 22.73 13.95
N THR A 30 -12.70 23.34 15.12
CA THR A 30 -11.43 23.66 15.74
C THR A 30 -10.58 22.40 15.89
N ALA A 31 -9.29 22.56 15.64
CA ALA A 31 -8.26 21.58 15.93
C ALA A 31 -8.38 21.08 17.38
N GLU A 32 -8.78 19.83 17.54
CA GLU A 32 -8.62 19.10 18.79
C GLU A 32 -7.66 17.95 18.51
N ALA A 33 -6.47 18.03 19.11
CA ALA A 33 -5.48 16.98 19.11
C ALA A 33 -6.06 15.77 19.89
N GLN A 34 -6.80 14.91 19.18
CA GLN A 34 -7.34 13.68 19.73
C GLN A 34 -6.22 12.65 19.83
N SER A 35 -5.56 12.71 20.96
CA SER A 35 -4.64 11.70 21.47
C SER A 35 -5.46 10.43 21.74
N ALA A 36 -5.48 9.51 20.78
CA ALA A 36 -5.99 8.15 20.99
C ALA A 36 -4.98 7.35 21.84
N PRO A 37 -5.45 6.42 22.71
CA PRO A 37 -4.62 5.75 23.69
C PRO A 37 -3.57 4.90 22.99
N ALA A 38 -2.37 4.88 23.57
CA ALA A 38 -1.32 3.94 23.20
C ALA A 38 -1.91 2.53 23.17
N ALA A 39 -2.11 1.98 21.98
CA ALA A 39 -2.18 0.55 21.79
C ALA A 39 -0.89 0.01 22.44
N ALA A 40 -1.05 -0.81 23.49
CA ALA A 40 0.08 -1.55 24.03
C ALA A 40 0.79 -2.21 22.84
N PRO A 41 2.12 -2.07 22.69
CA PRO A 41 2.83 -2.75 21.62
C PRO A 41 2.68 -4.25 21.89
N GLY A 42 1.71 -4.87 21.22
CA GLY A 42 1.82 -6.28 20.88
C GLY A 42 3.13 -6.46 20.12
N PRO A 43 3.68 -7.69 20.04
CA PRO A 43 4.90 -7.92 19.29
C PRO A 43 4.64 -7.51 17.85
N ALA A 44 5.06 -6.29 17.48
CA ALA A 44 5.10 -5.85 16.12
C ALA A 44 6.07 -6.81 15.45
N GLY A 45 5.58 -7.58 14.47
CA GLY A 45 6.45 -8.30 13.57
C GLY A 45 7.51 -7.33 12.99
N PRO A 46 8.59 -7.84 12.39
CA PRO A 46 9.61 -6.98 11.80
C PRO A 46 8.97 -5.94 10.87
N VAL A 47 8.94 -4.68 11.32
CA VAL A 47 8.40 -3.55 10.56
C VAL A 47 9.48 -3.09 9.59
N LEU A 48 9.11 -2.93 8.32
CA LEU A 48 9.98 -2.29 7.34
C LEU A 48 10.04 -0.80 7.65
N ASP A 49 11.25 -0.25 7.72
CA ASP A 49 11.40 1.20 7.75
C ASP A 49 10.85 1.83 6.46
N GLN A 50 10.47 3.11 6.53
CA GLN A 50 9.86 3.80 5.40
C GLN A 50 10.71 3.72 4.13
N ALA A 51 12.04 3.82 4.24
CA ALA A 51 12.93 3.68 3.09
C ALA A 51 12.81 2.29 2.43
N CYS A 52 12.71 1.23 3.23
CA CYS A 52 12.50 -0.13 2.72
C CYS A 52 11.13 -0.32 2.11
N LEU A 53 10.09 0.27 2.71
CA LEU A 53 8.75 0.23 2.14
C LEU A 53 8.72 0.89 0.78
N THR A 54 9.26 2.09 0.65
CA THR A 54 9.35 2.79 -0.64
C THR A 54 10.12 1.96 -1.68
N ALA A 55 11.28 1.41 -1.31
CA ALA A 55 12.08 0.59 -2.21
C ALA A 55 11.33 -0.68 -2.68
N LEU A 56 10.58 -1.32 -1.78
CA LEU A 56 9.79 -2.51 -2.10
C LEU A 56 8.51 -2.18 -2.88
N LEU A 57 7.95 -0.99 -2.74
CA LEU A 57 6.79 -0.56 -3.54
C LEU A 57 7.18 -0.27 -5.00
N ASN A 58 8.41 0.16 -5.26
CA ASN A 58 8.94 0.31 -6.61
C ASN A 58 9.00 -1.05 -7.35
N MET A 59 9.06 -2.15 -6.60
CA MET A 59 9.00 -3.52 -7.11
C MET A 59 7.57 -4.06 -7.33
N SER A 60 6.55 -3.22 -7.21
CA SER A 60 5.14 -3.64 -7.32
C SER A 60 4.79 -4.29 -8.66
N ASP A 61 5.51 -3.95 -9.73
CA ASP A 61 5.38 -4.58 -11.05
C ASP A 61 5.72 -6.09 -11.04
N CYS A 62 6.40 -6.61 -10.03
CA CYS A 62 6.63 -8.04 -9.90
C CYS A 62 5.44 -8.81 -9.31
N LEU A 63 4.48 -8.12 -8.69
CA LEU A 63 3.41 -8.75 -7.91
C LEU A 63 2.51 -9.65 -8.75
N THR A 64 2.29 -9.34 -10.03
CA THR A 64 1.49 -10.17 -10.93
C THR A 64 2.07 -11.59 -11.10
N TYR A 65 3.39 -11.72 -10.96
CA TYR A 65 4.10 -13.00 -11.05
C TYR A 65 4.24 -13.70 -9.71
N VAL A 66 4.59 -12.97 -8.65
CA VAL A 66 4.93 -13.56 -7.35
C VAL A 66 3.73 -13.80 -6.44
N GLN A 67 2.55 -13.26 -6.74
CA GLN A 67 1.37 -13.51 -5.91
C GLN A 67 0.94 -14.98 -5.90
N ASN A 68 0.42 -15.42 -4.76
CA ASN A 68 -0.17 -16.74 -4.61
C ASN A 68 -1.30 -16.96 -5.64
N GLY A 69 -1.28 -18.12 -6.30
CA GLY A 69 -2.26 -18.46 -7.34
C GLY A 69 -2.02 -17.80 -8.70
N SER A 70 -0.93 -17.03 -8.88
CA SER A 70 -0.58 -16.45 -10.18
C SER A 70 -0.44 -17.52 -11.27
N ARG A 71 -1.01 -17.24 -12.45
CA ARG A 71 -0.85 -18.05 -13.66
C ARG A 71 0.15 -17.43 -14.65
N ALA A 72 0.78 -16.32 -14.28
CA ALA A 72 1.78 -15.68 -15.11
C ALA A 72 3.01 -16.59 -15.25
N ARG A 73 3.48 -16.75 -16.49
CA ARG A 73 4.70 -17.53 -16.79
C ARG A 73 5.97 -16.69 -16.71
N ARG A 74 5.83 -15.37 -16.78
CA ARG A 74 6.92 -14.38 -16.71
C ARG A 74 6.43 -13.16 -15.93
N PRO A 75 7.34 -12.42 -15.28
CA PRO A 75 7.00 -11.13 -14.69
C PRO A 75 6.74 -10.06 -15.75
N ASP A 76 6.10 -8.97 -15.34
CA ASP A 76 5.93 -7.79 -16.18
C ASP A 76 7.29 -7.20 -16.56
N LYS A 77 7.37 -6.54 -17.73
CA LYS A 77 8.61 -5.94 -18.23
C LYS A 77 9.35 -5.07 -17.21
N PRO A 78 8.69 -4.15 -16.47
CA PRO A 78 9.37 -3.33 -15.47
C PRO A 78 9.85 -4.09 -14.22
N CYS A 79 9.35 -5.30 -13.93
CA CYS A 79 9.76 -6.04 -12.73
C CYS A 79 11.27 -6.27 -12.65
N CYS A 80 11.92 -6.68 -13.74
CA CYS A 80 13.34 -6.99 -13.71
C CYS A 80 14.26 -5.78 -13.48
N PRO A 81 14.11 -4.64 -14.16
CA PRO A 81 14.91 -3.45 -13.84
C PRO A 81 14.64 -2.93 -12.42
N GLU A 82 13.40 -3.00 -11.94
CA GLU A 82 13.08 -2.65 -10.55
C GLU A 82 13.80 -3.60 -9.56
N LEU A 83 13.92 -4.90 -9.89
CA LEU A 83 14.60 -5.87 -9.05
C LEU A 83 16.09 -5.59 -8.96
N ALA A 84 16.70 -5.28 -10.10
CA ALA A 84 18.09 -4.88 -10.15
C ALA A 84 18.32 -3.64 -9.29
N GLY A 85 17.48 -2.60 -9.43
CA GLY A 85 17.56 -1.37 -8.64
C GLY A 85 17.42 -1.62 -7.14
N LEU A 86 16.48 -2.46 -6.71
CA LEU A 86 16.31 -2.83 -5.30
C LEU A 86 17.54 -3.58 -4.76
N VAL A 87 18.04 -4.57 -5.48
CA VAL A 87 19.19 -5.37 -5.05
C VAL A 87 20.46 -4.52 -4.98
N GLU A 88 20.61 -3.56 -5.88
CA GLU A 88 21.80 -2.70 -5.93
C GLU A 88 21.76 -1.59 -4.87
N SER A 89 20.58 -1.00 -4.63
CA SER A 89 20.45 0.15 -3.73
C SER A 89 20.07 -0.24 -2.30
N ASN A 90 19.22 -1.26 -2.14
CA ASN A 90 18.56 -1.61 -0.88
C ASN A 90 18.46 -3.14 -0.65
N PRO A 91 19.55 -3.91 -0.75
CA PRO A 91 19.51 -5.38 -0.63
C PRO A 91 19.03 -5.87 0.75
N VAL A 92 19.25 -5.07 1.80
CA VAL A 92 18.78 -5.39 3.16
C VAL A 92 17.24 -5.35 3.25
N CYS A 93 16.57 -4.51 2.47
CA CYS A 93 15.12 -4.42 2.47
C CYS A 93 14.47 -5.69 1.92
N LEU A 94 15.10 -6.32 0.92
CA LEU A 94 14.68 -7.63 0.43
C LEU A 94 14.81 -8.71 1.51
N CYS A 95 15.91 -8.71 2.27
CA CYS A 95 16.08 -9.63 3.39
C CYS A 95 15.02 -9.46 4.48
N LYS A 96 14.70 -8.21 4.85
CA LYS A 96 13.63 -7.94 5.84
C LYS A 96 12.26 -8.44 5.36
N LEU A 97 11.95 -8.28 4.08
CA LEU A 97 10.73 -8.81 3.48
C LEU A 97 10.67 -10.34 3.58
N LEU A 98 11.77 -11.01 3.26
CA LEU A 98 11.89 -12.47 3.30
C LEU A 98 11.84 -13.04 4.72
N SER A 99 12.18 -12.26 5.75
CA SER A 99 12.01 -12.62 7.15
C SER A 99 10.54 -12.58 7.65
N GLY A 100 9.56 -12.37 6.76
CA GLY A 100 8.13 -12.38 7.08
C GLY A 100 7.50 -11.00 7.22
N ALA A 101 8.22 -9.91 6.89
CA ALA A 101 7.61 -8.59 6.93
C ALA A 101 6.46 -8.44 5.92
N GLY A 102 6.50 -9.17 4.79
CA GLY A 102 5.47 -9.10 3.74
C GLY A 102 4.07 -9.52 4.20
N ASP A 103 3.98 -10.50 5.10
CA ASP A 103 2.71 -10.96 5.67
C ASP A 103 2.02 -9.86 6.48
N SER A 104 2.81 -8.96 7.10
CA SER A 104 2.29 -7.82 7.87
C SER A 104 1.62 -6.77 6.98
N TYR A 105 1.90 -6.77 5.67
CA TYR A 105 1.30 -5.86 4.70
C TYR A 105 0.16 -6.49 3.90
N GLY A 106 -0.28 -7.70 4.26
CA GLY A 106 -1.41 -8.38 3.62
C GLY A 106 -1.13 -8.85 2.19
N ILE A 107 0.13 -8.92 1.78
CA ILE A 107 0.51 -9.37 0.43
C ILE A 107 0.83 -10.86 0.50
N ALA A 108 -0.07 -11.68 -0.06
CA ALA A 108 0.15 -13.12 -0.15
C ALA A 108 1.09 -13.48 -1.30
N VAL A 109 2.36 -13.77 -0.98
CA VAL A 109 3.42 -14.07 -1.95
C VAL A 109 3.69 -15.58 -2.01
N ASP A 110 3.85 -16.10 -3.23
CA ASP A 110 4.45 -17.40 -3.51
C ASP A 110 5.98 -17.26 -3.47
N TYR A 111 6.58 -17.63 -2.34
CA TYR A 111 8.01 -17.55 -2.11
C TYR A 111 8.84 -18.32 -3.14
N SER A 112 8.32 -19.44 -3.68
CA SER A 112 9.05 -20.21 -4.68
C SER A 112 9.21 -19.40 -5.98
N ARG A 113 8.18 -18.65 -6.36
CA ARG A 113 8.22 -17.74 -7.51
C ARG A 113 9.10 -16.53 -7.25
N ALA A 114 9.02 -15.94 -6.05
CA ALA A 114 9.89 -14.84 -5.67
C ALA A 114 11.38 -15.23 -5.74
N LEU A 115 11.74 -16.42 -5.24
CA LEU A 115 13.10 -16.96 -5.31
C LEU A 115 13.57 -17.32 -6.74
N ALA A 116 12.64 -17.45 -7.69
CA ALA A 116 12.97 -17.66 -9.10
C ALA A 116 13.31 -16.35 -9.84
N LEU A 117 12.85 -15.20 -9.35
CA LEU A 117 13.05 -13.91 -10.01
C LEU A 117 14.52 -13.56 -10.29
N PRO A 118 15.49 -13.75 -9.37
CA PRO A 118 16.90 -13.44 -9.65
C PRO A 118 17.43 -14.19 -10.89
N ALA A 119 17.08 -15.48 -11.04
CA ALA A 119 17.48 -16.27 -12.19
C ALA A 119 16.76 -15.83 -13.49
N ILE A 120 15.46 -15.53 -13.41
CA ILE A 120 14.64 -15.07 -14.56
C ILE A 120 15.14 -13.70 -15.06
N CYS A 121 15.40 -12.78 -14.12
CA CYS A 121 15.82 -11.41 -14.39
C CYS A 121 17.33 -11.25 -14.55
N ARG A 122 18.12 -12.33 -14.39
CA ARG A 122 19.59 -12.32 -14.46
C ARG A 122 20.25 -11.33 -13.47
N VAL A 123 19.65 -11.19 -12.29
CA VAL A 123 20.19 -10.35 -11.20
C VAL A 123 21.03 -11.23 -10.29
N SER A 124 22.28 -10.83 -10.05
CA SER A 124 23.15 -11.53 -9.12
C SER A 124 22.82 -11.13 -7.69
N THR A 125 22.22 -12.05 -6.93
CA THR A 125 21.96 -11.88 -5.50
C THR A 125 22.78 -12.89 -4.70
N PRO A 126 23.34 -12.52 -3.54
CA PRO A 126 23.87 -13.50 -2.61
C PRO A 126 22.76 -14.47 -2.15
N PRO A 127 23.12 -15.68 -1.67
CA PRO A 127 22.14 -16.65 -1.18
C PRO A 127 21.32 -16.09 -0.03
N VAL A 128 20.02 -16.41 0.05
CA VAL A 128 19.13 -15.92 1.13
C VAL A 128 19.61 -16.29 2.54
N SER A 129 20.45 -17.32 2.69
CA SER A 129 21.10 -17.65 3.96
C SER A 129 21.97 -16.52 4.52
N THR A 130 22.47 -15.62 3.67
CA THR A 130 23.23 -14.45 4.11
C THR A 130 22.34 -13.38 4.74
N CYS A 131 21.02 -13.42 4.52
CA CYS A 131 20.08 -12.49 5.16
C CYS A 131 20.02 -12.68 6.69
N ALA A 132 20.32 -13.88 7.21
CA ALA A 132 20.33 -14.15 8.65
C ALA A 132 21.50 -13.45 9.38
N GLY A 133 22.61 -13.16 8.70
CA GLY A 133 23.79 -12.50 9.27
C GLY A 133 23.72 -10.97 9.26
N ASN A 134 22.79 -10.39 8.50
CA ASN A 134 22.63 -8.94 8.36
C ASN A 134 21.47 -8.39 9.19
N GLN A 135 20.85 -9.24 10.02
CA GLN A 135 19.92 -8.81 11.05
C GLN A 135 20.75 -8.19 12.18
N SER A 136 21.14 -6.93 12.02
CA SER A 136 21.69 -6.17 13.15
C SER A 136 20.66 -6.22 14.29
N PRO A 137 21.00 -6.79 15.46
CA PRO A 137 20.26 -6.47 16.66
C PRO A 137 20.46 -4.97 16.98
N PRO A 138 19.52 -4.35 17.73
CA PRO A 138 19.65 -2.96 18.16
C PRO A 138 20.88 -2.73 19.05
#